data_AF-A0A1F8BXI7-F1
#
_entry.id   AF-A0A1F8BXI7-F1
#
_cell.length_a   1.000
_cell.length_b   1.000
_cell.length_c   1.000
_cell.angle_alpha   90.00
_cell.angle_beta   90.00
_cell.angle_gamma   90.00
#
_symmetry.space_group_name_H-M   'P 1'
#
loop_
_entity.id
_entity.type
_entity.pdbx_description
1 polymer ?
#
loop_
_entity_poly.entity_id
_entity_poly.type
_entity_poly.pdbx_seq_one_letter_code
_entity_poly.pdbx_strand_id
1 'polypeptide(L)' 'MQLTLTTGQYKTLSEFCNDVAKGTALGVILGQNSLSGAAPSIRIAISIFWIAVSLLLLVLALVFSKEAKP' A
#
# COMPACT_ATOMS: atom_id res chain seq x y z
N MET A 1 -3.43 -25.97 11.83
CA MET A 1 -2.38 -25.15 12.45
C MET A 1 -2.75 -23.69 12.23
N GLN A 2 -3.04 -22.95 13.31
CA GLN A 2 -3.12 -21.49 13.25
C GLN A 2 -1.70 -20.96 13.39
N LEU A 3 -1.20 -20.28 12.35
CA LEU A 3 0.04 -19.51 12.43
C LEU A 3 -0.29 -18.19 13.13
N THR A 4 -0.18 -18.20 14.46
CA THR A 4 -0.29 -16.97 15.24
C THR A 4 1.03 -16.23 15.14
N LEU A 5 1.02 -15.06 14.49
CA LEU A 5 2.21 -14.22 14.38
C LEU A 5 2.54 -13.62 15.74
N THR A 6 3.83 -13.46 16.03
CA THR A 6 4.27 -12.77 17.25
C THR A 6 4.08 -11.25 17.11
N THR A 7 3.95 -10.55 18.24
CA THR A 7 3.75 -9.09 18.29
C THR A 7 4.80 -8.31 17.47
N GLY A 8 6.05 -8.78 17.49
CA GLY A 8 7.14 -8.21 16.68
C GLY A 8 6.97 -8.42 15.18
N GLN A 9 6.42 -9.56 14.76
CA GLN A 9 6.13 -9.84 13.34
C GLN A 9 4.95 -8.99 12.85
N TYR A 10 3.90 -8.80 13.65
CA TYR A 10 2.80 -7.89 13.31
C TYR A 10 3.27 -6.44 13.16
N LYS A 11 4.16 -5.97 14.03
CA LYS A 11 4.77 -4.64 13.91
C LYS A 11 5.58 -4.50 12.62
N THR A 12 6.45 -5.47 12.32
CA THR A 12 7.26 -5.49 11.09
C THR A 12 6.38 -5.48 9.83
N LEU A 13 5.28 -6.24 9.85
CA LEU A 13 4.35 -6.32 8.73
C LEU A 13 3.55 -5.01 8.55
N SER A 14 3.19 -4.36 9.66
CA SER A 14 2.56 -3.04 9.63
C SER A 14 3.48 -1.98 9.02
N GLU A 15 4.75 -1.94 9.46
CA GLU A 15 5.77 -1.03 8.91
C GLU A 15 6.02 -1.31 7.43
N PHE A 16 6.13 -2.58 7.03
CA PHE A 16 6.26 -2.97 5.62
C PHE A 16 5.07 -2.50 4.78
N CYS A 17 3.83 -2.76 5.21
CA CYS A 17 2.65 -2.32 4.46
C CYS A 17 2.56 -0.79 4.36
N ASN A 18 2.99 -0.07 5.40
CA ASN A 18 3.07 1.40 5.39
C ASN A 18 4.11 1.91 4.38
N ASP A 19 5.29 1.29 4.33
CA ASP A 19 6.36 1.67 3.42
C ASP A 19 6.01 1.35 1.97
N VAL A 20 5.38 0.20 1.71
CA VAL A 20 4.86 -0.15 0.38
C VAL A 20 3.75 0.83 -0.03
N ALA A 21 2.84 1.22 0.85
CA ALA A 21 1.80 2.20 0.54
C ALA A 21 2.40 3.57 0.16
N LYS A 22 3.38 4.06 0.93
CA LYS A 22 4.11 5.30 0.61
C LYS A 22 4.87 5.20 -0.71
N GLY A 23 5.59 4.10 -0.93
CA GLY A 23 6.34 3.84 -2.15
C GLY A 23 5.42 3.78 -3.38
N THR A 24 4.25 3.17 -3.23
CA THR A 24 3.22 3.08 -4.28
C THR A 24 2.66 4.46 -4.59
N ALA A 25 2.33 5.27 -3.58
CA ALA A 25 1.86 6.64 -3.78
C ALA A 25 2.89 7.51 -4.51
N LEU A 26 4.16 7.44 -4.11
CA LEU A 26 5.26 8.13 -4.80
C LEU A 26 5.45 7.61 -6.23
N GLY A 27 5.36 6.30 -6.44
CA GLY A 27 5.45 5.66 -7.74
C GLY A 27 4.34 6.11 -8.69
N VAL A 28 3.12 6.31 -8.19
CA VAL A 28 2.01 6.89 -8.98
C VAL A 28 2.32 8.31 -9.39
N ILE A 29 2.80 9.15 -8.47
CA ILE A 29 3.13 10.56 -8.74
C ILE A 29 4.24 10.66 -9.79
N LEU A 30 5.33 9.91 -9.62
CA LEU A 30 6.46 9.91 -10.55
C LEU A 30 6.12 9.24 -11.88
N GLY A 31 5.32 8.16 -11.85
CA GLY A 31 4.87 7.41 -13.01
C GLY A 31 3.97 8.20 -13.96
N GLN A 32 3.32 9.28 -13.48
CA GLN A 32 2.56 10.18 -14.35
C GLN A 32 3.40 10.79 -15.48
N ASN A 33 4.70 11.05 -15.24
CA ASN A 33 5.60 11.58 -16.26
C ASN A 33 5.93 10.55 -17.34
N SER A 34 6.02 9.28 -16.95
CA SER A 34 6.30 8.16 -17.88
C SER A 34 5.08 7.79 -18.74
N LEU A 35 3.87 8.14 -18.29
CA LEU A 35 2.61 7.89 -18.99
C LEU A 35 2.13 9.09 -19.82
N SER A 36 2.98 10.09 -20.08
CA SER A 36 2.63 11.32 -20.81
C SER A 36 2.09 11.06 -22.24
N GLY A 37 2.50 9.97 -22.88
CA GLY A 37 1.98 9.53 -24.19
C GLY A 37 0.70 8.68 -24.16
N ALA A 38 0.21 8.29 -22.97
CA ALA A 38 -1.00 7.49 -22.83
C ALA A 38 -2.26 8.37 -22.79
N ALA A 39 -3.38 7.83 -23.29
CA ALA A 39 -4.67 8.51 -23.24
C ALA A 39 -5.04 8.92 -21.80
N PRO A 40 -5.64 10.11 -21.59
CA PRO A 40 -5.97 10.61 -20.25
C PRO A 40 -6.81 9.63 -19.41
N SER A 41 -7.74 8.92 -20.04
CA SER A 41 -8.58 7.90 -19.38
C SER A 41 -7.78 6.74 -18.79
N ILE A 42 -6.74 6.28 -19.50
CA ILE A 42 -5.85 5.20 -19.04
C ILE A 42 -5.05 5.67 -17.83
N ARG A 43 -4.54 6.91 -17.86
CA ARG A 43 -3.79 7.52 -16.74
C ARG A 43 -4.66 7.62 -15.50
N ILE A 44 -5.91 8.06 -15.65
CA ILE A 44 -6.87 8.15 -14.55
C ILE A 44 -7.18 6.76 -13.98
N ALA A 45 -7.48 5.77 -14.84
CA ALA A 45 -7.77 4.40 -14.40
C ALA A 45 -6.61 3.78 -13.62
N ILE A 46 -5.37 3.93 -14.11
CA ILE A 46 -4.15 3.46 -13.43
C ILE A 46 -3.97 4.17 -12.09
N SER A 47 -4.21 5.48 -12.04
CA SER A 47 -4.09 6.26 -10.79
C SER A 47 -5.09 5.80 -9.74
N ILE A 48 -6.35 5.61 -10.12
CA ILE A 48 -7.41 5.13 -9.23
C ILE A 48 -7.08 3.73 -8.72
N PHE A 49 -6.61 2.83 -9.60
CA PHE A 49 -6.21 1.48 -9.23
C PHE A 49 -5.13 1.49 -8.14
N TRP A 50 -4.05 2.25 -8.34
CA TRP A 50 -2.95 2.31 -7.38
C TRP A 50 -3.29 3.05 -6.08
N ILE A 51 -4.20 4.03 -6.12
CA ILE A 51 -4.76 4.64 -4.91
C ILE A 51 -5.54 3.60 -4.10
N ALA A 52 -6.39 2.80 -4.76
CA ALA A 52 -7.13 1.73 -4.10
C ALA A 52 -6.21 0.67 -3.47
N VAL A 53 -5.14 0.27 -4.18
CA VAL A 53 -4.11 -0.65 -3.66
C VAL A 53 -3.40 -0.05 -2.44
N SER A 54 -3.02 1.23 -2.51
CA SER A 54 -2.35 1.93 -1.39
C SER A 54 -3.25 2.00 -0.15
N LEU A 55 -4.55 2.30 -0.34
CA LEU A 55 -5.53 2.31 0.75
C LEU A 55 -5.71 0.93 1.37
N LEU A 56 -5.76 -0.12 0.55
CA LEU A 56 -5.90 -1.49 1.02
C LEU A 56 -4.68 -1.93 1.84
N LEU A 57 -3.47 -1.59 1.40
CA LEU A 57 -2.24 -1.80 2.16
C LEU A 57 -2.23 -1.04 3.49
N LEU A 58 -2.73 0.20 3.50
CA LEU A 58 -2.88 0.99 4.73
C LEU A 58 -3.87 0.36 5.71
N VAL A 59 -4.99 -0.15 5.21
CA VAL A 59 -5.96 -0.89 6.04
C VAL A 59 -5.32 -2.14 6.63
N LEU A 60 -4.58 -2.92 5.83
CA LEU A 60 -3.83 -4.08 6.33
C LEU A 60 -2.78 -3.68 7.37
N ALA A 61 -2.04 -2.60 7.12
CA ALA A 61 -1.07 -2.07 8.08
C ALA A 61 -1.72 -1.71 9.43
N LEU A 62 -2.91 -1.09 9.39
CA LEU A 62 -3.67 -0.74 10.58
C LEU A 62 -4.21 -1.97 11.31
N VAL A 63 -4.71 -2.97 10.59
CA VAL A 63 -5.18 -4.23 11.18
C VAL A 63 -4.01 -4.92 11.90
N PHE A 64 -2.87 -5.10 11.23
CA PHE A 64 -1.69 -5.69 11.86
C PHE A 64 -1.15 -4.85 13.02
N SER A 65 -1.20 -3.52 12.93
CA SER A 65 -0.81 -2.65 14.04
C SER A 65 -1.72 -2.78 15.27
N LYS A 66 -3.01 -3.06 15.07
CA LYS A 66 -3.97 -3.27 16.18
C LYS A 66 -3.74 -4.60 16.86
N GLU A 67 -3.49 -5.66 16.09
CA GLU A 67 -3.11 -6.99 16.61
C GLU A 67 -1.72 -6.98 17.29
N ALA A 68 -0.87 -6.01 16.96
CA ALA A 68 0.43 -5.80 17.62
C ALA A 68 0.35 -5.05 18.96
N LYS A 69 -0.82 -4.51 19.36
CA LYS A 69 -0.96 -3.88 20.69
C LYS A 69 -1.22 -4.97 21.73
N PRO A 70 -0.39 -5.08 22.78
CA PRO A 70 -0.61 -6.03 23.88
C PRO A 70 -1.89 -5.72 24.67
#